data_AF-A0A969FXP5-F1
#
_entry.id   AF-A0A969FXP5-F1
#
_cell.length_a   1.000
_cell.length_b   1.000
_cell.length_c   1.000
_cell.angle_alpha   90.00
_cell.angle_beta   90.00
_cell.angle_gamma   90.00
#
_symmetry.space_group_name_H-M   'P 1'
#
loop_
_entity.id
_entity.type
_entity.pdbx_description
1 polymer ?
#
loop_
_entity_poly.entity_id
_entity_poly.type
_entity_poly.pdbx_seq_one_letter_code
_entity_poly.pdbx_strand_id
1 'polypeptide(L)'
;MQTDIPLKRLTMLRAADLLPLLGVPHATLLAVETLELPASNARLDNILHVRSPSGLEYLHLIEWQGYPDQGVLWRVLGYLAWIGRHNPTKTVVGTLVYLTPPCDMGDTLTQAVDGEVFHSCRIPCVRLWQQDATAALATNRPGMAVLSPLMRGATRELVEQAARLVMEQTALPQQSDLLSVLGVFAEPMMTYERFVRFVGKE
;
A
#
# COMPACT_ATOMS: atom_id res chain seq x y z
N MET A 1 2.28 -14.87 -5.55
CA MET A 1 1.23 -14.58 -4.55
C MET A 1 0.28 -13.56 -5.16
N GLN A 2 -1.03 -13.82 -5.19
CA GLN A 2 -2.01 -12.86 -5.72
C GLN A 2 -2.37 -11.84 -4.64
N THR A 3 -1.53 -10.80 -4.50
CA THR A 3 -1.66 -9.78 -3.44
C THR A 3 -2.51 -8.58 -3.83
N ASP A 4 -2.82 -8.43 -5.11
CA ASP A 4 -3.47 -7.24 -5.68
C ASP A 4 -4.86 -7.00 -5.06
N ILE A 5 -5.71 -8.03 -5.04
CA ILE A 5 -7.08 -7.93 -4.49
C ILE A 5 -7.07 -7.61 -2.99
N PRO A 6 -6.31 -8.32 -2.13
CA PRO A 6 -6.16 -7.97 -0.71
C PRO A 6 -5.75 -6.52 -0.46
N LEU A 7 -4.78 -6.00 -1.23
CA LEU A 7 -4.25 -4.65 -1.03
C LEU A 7 -5.21 -3.57 -1.50
N LYS A 8 -5.87 -3.79 -2.65
CA LYS A 8 -6.93 -2.89 -3.11
C LYS A 8 -8.06 -2.78 -2.09
N ARG A 9 -8.46 -3.92 -1.51
CA ARG A 9 -9.48 -3.96 -0.44
C ARG A 9 -8.99 -3.26 0.83
N LEU A 10 -7.75 -3.49 1.25
CA LEU A 10 -7.14 -2.81 2.40
C LEU A 10 -7.20 -1.29 2.22
N THR A 11 -6.77 -0.77 1.07
CA THR A 11 -6.77 0.66 0.82
C THR A 11 -8.20 1.23 0.83
N MET A 12 -9.19 0.53 0.25
CA MET A 12 -10.60 0.97 0.33
C MET A 12 -11.14 1.03 1.76
N LEU A 13 -10.76 0.08 2.63
CA LEU A 13 -11.29 -0.02 3.99
C LEU A 13 -10.56 0.87 5.00
N ARG A 14 -9.26 1.09 4.79
CA ARG A 14 -8.33 1.67 5.79
C ARG A 14 -7.29 2.60 5.18
N ALA A 15 -7.56 3.29 4.07
CA ALA A 15 -6.62 4.25 3.46
C ALA A 15 -6.04 5.28 4.46
N ALA A 16 -6.84 5.76 5.42
CA ALA A 16 -6.39 6.74 6.41
C ALA A 16 -5.27 6.18 7.32
N ASP A 17 -5.31 4.88 7.60
CA ASP A 17 -4.30 4.20 8.41
C ASP A 17 -2.95 4.21 7.70
N LEU A 18 -2.96 4.17 6.36
CA LEU A 18 -1.77 4.07 5.51
C LEU A 18 -1.03 5.41 5.32
N LEU A 19 -1.63 6.56 5.65
CA LEU A 19 -1.02 7.87 5.40
C LEU A 19 0.40 8.04 5.99
N PRO A 20 0.73 7.54 7.20
CA PRO A 20 2.11 7.57 7.70
C PRO A 20 3.09 6.77 6.86
N LEU A 21 2.67 5.61 6.34
CA LEU A 21 3.49 4.76 5.46
C LEU A 21 3.83 5.52 4.17
N LEU A 22 2.90 6.32 3.67
CA LEU A 22 3.04 7.13 2.46
C LEU A 22 3.82 8.44 2.68
N GLY A 23 4.40 8.64 3.87
CA GLY A 23 5.18 9.83 4.21
C GLY A 23 4.33 11.08 4.51
N VAL A 24 3.02 10.93 4.71
CA VAL A 24 2.07 12.03 4.97
C VAL A 24 1.26 11.83 6.25
N PRO A 25 1.91 11.58 7.41
CA PRO A 25 1.25 11.13 8.64
C PRO A 25 0.21 12.09 9.24
N HIS A 26 0.30 13.37 8.91
CA HIS A 26 -0.58 14.43 9.42
C HIS A 26 -1.64 14.87 8.40
N ALA A 27 -1.69 14.23 7.24
CA ALA A 27 -2.71 14.53 6.26
C ALA A 27 -4.06 13.92 6.65
N THR A 28 -5.14 14.51 6.11
CA THR A 28 -6.50 14.01 6.29
C THR A 28 -6.96 13.34 5.01
N LEU A 29 -7.42 12.09 5.11
CA LEU A 29 -8.10 11.42 4.00
C LEU A 29 -9.49 12.04 3.81
N LEU A 30 -9.79 12.49 2.60
CA LEU A 30 -11.10 13.02 2.22
C LEU A 30 -11.97 11.95 1.55
N ALA A 31 -11.38 11.17 0.64
CA ALA A 31 -12.06 10.11 -0.09
C ALA A 31 -11.06 9.09 -0.66
N VAL A 32 -11.57 7.91 -1.03
CA VAL A 32 -10.86 6.92 -1.84
C VAL A 32 -11.64 6.73 -3.12
N GLU A 33 -10.96 6.78 -4.26
CA GLU A 33 -11.55 6.62 -5.58
C GLU A 33 -10.83 5.51 -6.34
N THR A 34 -11.60 4.65 -7.01
CA THR A 34 -11.08 3.62 -7.93
C THR A 34 -11.25 4.15 -9.35
N LEU A 35 -10.17 4.25 -10.11
CA LEU A 35 -10.22 4.72 -11.50
C LEU A 35 -10.06 3.57 -12.49
N GLU A 36 -10.71 3.70 -13.65
CA GLU A 36 -10.41 2.91 -14.83
C GLU A 36 -9.48 3.75 -15.72
N LEU A 37 -8.22 3.31 -15.89
CA LEU A 37 -7.21 4.00 -16.70
C LEU A 37 -7.12 3.32 -18.07
N PRO A 38 -6.97 4.11 -19.14
CA PRO A 38 -7.17 3.63 -20.51
C PRO A 38 -6.06 2.72 -21.06
N ALA A 39 -5.01 2.44 -20.30
CA ALA A 39 -3.85 1.67 -20.76
C ALA A 39 -3.84 0.19 -20.30
N SER A 40 -4.78 -0.22 -19.45
CA SER A 40 -4.87 -1.60 -18.98
C SER A 40 -6.33 -2.04 -18.94
N ASN A 41 -6.66 -3.22 -19.46
CA ASN A 41 -7.93 -3.92 -19.15
C ASN A 41 -8.06 -4.30 -17.65
N ALA A 42 -7.20 -3.75 -16.78
CA ALA A 42 -7.26 -3.86 -15.35
C ALA A 42 -7.99 -2.64 -14.78
N ARG A 43 -9.03 -2.88 -13.98
CA ARG A 43 -9.59 -1.88 -13.07
C ARG A 43 -8.51 -1.50 -12.04
N LEU A 44 -8.19 -0.22 -11.92
CA LEU A 44 -6.99 0.20 -11.21
C LEU A 44 -7.17 0.47 -9.73
N ASP A 45 -6.05 0.25 -9.06
CA ASP A 45 -5.33 1.13 -8.15
C ASP A 45 -6.12 2.33 -7.61
N ASN A 46 -6.14 2.39 -6.28
CA ASN A 46 -6.89 3.38 -5.53
C ASN A 46 -6.13 4.71 -5.49
N ILE A 47 -6.87 5.78 -5.74
CA ILE A 47 -6.41 7.16 -5.55
C ILE A 47 -7.02 7.69 -4.27
N LEU A 48 -6.17 8.26 -3.44
CA LEU A 48 -6.62 8.96 -2.24
C LEU A 48 -6.81 10.43 -2.57
N HIS A 49 -7.97 10.99 -2.20
CA HIS A 49 -8.14 12.43 -2.10
C HIS A 49 -7.69 12.82 -0.69
N VAL A 50 -6.67 13.67 -0.61
CA VAL A 50 -5.99 13.96 0.65
C VAL A 50 -5.90 15.47 0.84
N ARG A 51 -6.01 15.92 2.09
CA ARG A 51 -5.75 17.31 2.49
C ARG A 51 -4.50 17.37 3.36
N SER A 52 -3.55 18.22 3.00
CA SER A 52 -2.36 18.48 3.82
C SER A 52 -2.73 19.27 5.10
N PRO A 53 -1.84 19.31 6.11
CA PRO A 53 -2.02 20.18 7.28
C PRO A 53 -2.16 21.67 6.94
N SER A 54 -1.59 22.12 5.81
CA SER A 54 -1.71 23.50 5.32
C SER A 54 -3.01 23.77 4.58
N GLY A 55 -3.91 22.78 4.46
CA GLY A 55 -5.18 22.90 3.76
C GLY A 55 -5.14 22.62 2.25
N LEU A 56 -3.97 22.25 1.69
CA LEU A 56 -3.87 21.91 0.27
C LEU A 56 -4.52 20.56 0.00
N GLU A 57 -5.47 20.52 -0.94
CA GLU A 57 -6.06 19.27 -1.43
C GLU A 57 -5.31 18.74 -2.64
N TYR A 58 -5.04 17.43 -2.66
CA TYR A 58 -4.30 16.77 -3.72
C TYR A 58 -4.74 15.30 -3.88
N LEU A 59 -4.32 14.69 -4.99
CA LEU A 59 -4.55 13.29 -5.29
C LEU A 59 -3.26 12.49 -5.03
N HIS A 60 -3.38 11.37 -4.33
CA HIS A 60 -2.27 10.47 -4.01
C HIS A 60 -2.53 9.09 -4.59
N LEU A 61 -1.80 8.74 -5.64
CA LEU A 61 -1.80 7.40 -6.23
C LEU A 61 -0.94 6.45 -5.40
N ILE A 62 -1.48 5.28 -5.05
CA ILE A 62 -0.72 4.19 -4.44
C ILE A 62 -0.60 3.05 -5.44
N GLU A 63 0.62 2.70 -5.81
CA GLU A 63 0.90 1.53 -6.64
C GLU A 63 1.50 0.41 -5.77
N TRP A 64 0.72 -0.64 -5.54
CA TRP A 64 1.18 -1.80 -4.77
C TRP A 64 1.89 -2.80 -5.67
N GLN A 65 3.16 -3.07 -5.40
CA GLN A 65 3.97 -3.98 -6.20
C GLN A 65 4.28 -5.28 -5.46
N GLY A 66 3.50 -6.32 -5.78
CA GLY A 66 3.61 -7.66 -5.19
C GLY A 66 4.31 -8.71 -6.05
N TYR A 67 4.79 -8.35 -7.24
CA TYR A 67 5.56 -9.21 -8.13
C TYR A 67 6.63 -8.39 -8.87
N PRO A 68 7.64 -9.00 -9.50
CA PRO A 68 8.59 -8.24 -10.34
C PRO A 68 7.90 -7.69 -11.59
N ASP A 69 7.98 -6.38 -11.83
CA ASP A 69 7.43 -5.72 -13.02
C ASP A 69 8.40 -4.64 -13.53
N GLN A 70 9.17 -4.97 -14.56
CA GLN A 70 10.14 -4.04 -15.15
C GLN A 70 9.49 -2.77 -15.74
N GLY A 71 8.19 -2.80 -16.02
CA GLY A 71 7.44 -1.66 -16.55
C GLY A 71 6.83 -0.74 -15.48
N VAL A 72 6.95 -1.06 -14.19
CA VAL A 72 6.19 -0.38 -13.12
C VAL A 72 6.44 1.12 -13.06
N LEU A 73 7.69 1.57 -13.20
CA LEU A 73 8.04 3.00 -13.12
C LEU A 73 7.41 3.79 -14.29
N TRP A 74 7.44 3.22 -15.50
CA TRP A 74 6.77 3.81 -16.67
C TRP A 74 5.26 3.84 -16.50
N ARG A 75 4.69 2.76 -15.96
CA ARG A 75 3.26 2.62 -15.70
C ARG A 75 2.78 3.70 -14.73
N VAL A 76 3.46 3.86 -13.60
CA VAL A 76 3.15 4.93 -12.62
C VAL A 76 3.28 6.31 -13.25
N LEU A 77 4.36 6.58 -14.00
CA LEU A 77 4.52 7.88 -14.66
C LEU A 77 3.37 8.17 -15.63
N GLY A 78 2.95 7.16 -16.41
CA GLY A 78 1.78 7.24 -17.29
C GLY A 78 0.49 7.52 -16.52
N TYR A 79 0.30 6.88 -15.36
CA TYR A 79 -0.88 7.11 -14.50
C TYR A 79 -0.89 8.55 -13.97
N LEU A 80 0.22 9.02 -13.43
CA LEU A 80 0.34 10.39 -12.91
C LEU A 80 0.05 11.44 -13.99
N ALA A 81 0.61 11.25 -15.19
CA ALA A 81 0.35 12.14 -16.33
C ALA A 81 -1.13 12.13 -16.74
N TRP A 82 -1.75 10.95 -16.79
CA TRP A 82 -3.16 10.82 -17.12
C TRP A 82 -4.06 11.47 -16.06
N ILE A 83 -3.82 11.20 -14.78
CA ILE A 83 -4.63 11.76 -13.66
C ILE A 83 -4.48 13.28 -13.64
N GLY A 84 -3.25 13.79 -13.78
CA GLY A 84 -2.98 15.24 -13.82
C GLY A 84 -3.65 15.93 -14.99
N ARG A 85 -3.67 15.29 -16.18
CA ARG A 85 -4.39 15.82 -17.35
C ARG A 85 -5.90 15.95 -17.09
N HIS A 86 -6.51 15.01 -16.38
CA HIS A 86 -7.95 15.01 -16.08
C HIS A 86 -8.30 15.82 -14.83
N ASN A 87 -7.30 16.20 -14.02
CA ASN A 87 -7.46 17.00 -12.81
C ASN A 87 -6.45 18.17 -12.80
N PRO A 88 -6.51 19.09 -13.78
CA PRO A 88 -5.45 20.08 -14.01
C PRO A 88 -5.26 21.09 -12.87
N THR A 89 -6.22 21.20 -11.95
CA THR A 89 -6.18 22.09 -10.80
C THR A 89 -5.72 21.41 -9.51
N LYS A 90 -5.57 20.08 -9.51
CA LYS A 90 -5.12 19.31 -8.34
C LYS A 90 -3.67 18.87 -8.53
N THR A 91 -2.87 19.00 -7.49
CA THR A 91 -1.57 18.33 -7.43
C THR A 91 -1.81 16.81 -7.42
N VAL A 92 -1.01 16.08 -8.18
CA VAL A 92 -1.04 14.61 -8.22
C VAL A 92 0.33 14.10 -7.81
N VAL A 93 0.37 13.23 -6.81
CA VAL A 93 1.58 12.56 -6.34
C VAL A 93 1.38 11.06 -6.39
N GLY A 94 2.49 10.31 -6.48
CA GLY A 94 2.47 8.85 -6.51
C GLY A 94 3.44 8.27 -5.49
N THR A 95 3.08 7.12 -4.93
CA THR A 95 3.99 6.30 -4.12
C THR A 95 3.92 4.85 -4.56
N LEU A 96 5.08 4.30 -4.85
CA LEU A 96 5.27 2.87 -5.06
C LEU A 96 5.42 2.16 -3.73
N VAL A 97 4.72 1.06 -3.52
CA VAL A 97 4.87 0.24 -2.32
C VAL A 97 5.28 -1.17 -2.71
N TYR A 98 6.57 -1.46 -2.57
CA TYR A 98 7.12 -2.79 -2.80
C TYR A 98 6.89 -3.68 -1.59
N LEU A 99 6.24 -4.83 -1.81
CA LEU A 99 5.91 -5.76 -0.72
C LEU A 99 7.10 -6.58 -0.25
N THR A 100 7.95 -7.02 -1.18
CA THR A 100 9.10 -7.90 -0.89
C THR A 100 10.31 -7.53 -1.75
N PRO A 101 11.54 -7.86 -1.32
CA PRO A 101 12.76 -7.49 -2.06
C PRO A 101 12.77 -7.95 -3.54
N PRO A 102 12.29 -9.15 -3.91
CA PRO A 102 12.25 -9.56 -5.32
C PRO A 102 11.37 -8.68 -6.22
N CYS A 103 10.43 -7.92 -5.64
CA CYS A 103 9.54 -7.04 -6.38
C CYS A 103 10.13 -5.64 -6.62
N ASP A 104 11.25 -5.30 -5.96
CA ASP A 104 11.87 -3.98 -6.01
C ASP A 104 12.49 -3.69 -7.36
N MET A 105 11.89 -2.77 -8.12
CA MET A 105 12.39 -2.33 -9.43
C MET A 105 13.12 -0.98 -9.34
N GLY A 106 13.46 -0.54 -8.13
CA GLY A 106 14.05 0.76 -7.87
C GLY A 106 13.00 1.87 -7.72
N ASP A 107 13.49 3.10 -7.53
CA ASP A 107 12.66 4.29 -7.30
C ASP A 107 12.89 5.38 -8.35
N THR A 108 13.75 5.12 -9.33
CA THR A 108 14.22 6.11 -10.29
C THR A 108 14.15 5.53 -11.68
N LEU A 109 13.36 6.17 -12.54
CA LEU A 109 13.32 5.91 -13.96
C LEU A 109 14.45 6.70 -14.61
N THR A 110 15.37 6.02 -15.28
CA THR A 110 16.50 6.64 -15.99
C THR A 110 16.43 6.29 -17.46
N GLN A 111 16.51 7.30 -18.32
CA GLN A 111 16.69 7.13 -19.76
C GLN A 111 18.05 7.69 -20.16
N ALA A 112 18.81 6.89 -20.90
CA ALA A 112 20.12 7.25 -21.38
C ALA A 112 20.20 7.13 -22.91
N VAL A 113 20.99 7.99 -23.53
CA VAL A 113 21.34 7.95 -24.96
C VAL A 113 22.86 7.93 -25.02
N ASP A 114 23.44 6.94 -25.70
CA ASP A 114 24.90 6.76 -25.80
C ASP A 114 25.63 6.69 -24.45
N GLY A 115 24.95 6.17 -23.42
CA GLY A 115 25.50 6.03 -22.06
C GLY A 115 25.37 7.28 -21.19
N GLU A 116 24.98 8.42 -21.76
CA GLU A 116 24.71 9.66 -21.03
C GLU A 116 23.25 9.72 -20.57
N VAL A 117 23.01 10.08 -19.31
CA VAL A 117 21.66 10.20 -18.75
C VAL A 117 20.97 11.41 -19.37
N PHE A 118 19.96 11.15 -20.20
CA PHE A 118 19.15 12.18 -20.84
C PHE A 118 17.98 12.64 -19.96
N HIS A 119 17.35 11.69 -19.25
CA HIS A 119 16.22 11.97 -18.37
C HIS A 119 16.28 11.08 -17.13
N SER A 120 15.94 11.66 -15.97
CA SER A 120 15.78 10.92 -14.73
C SER A 120 14.56 11.45 -13.98
N CYS A 121 13.71 10.52 -13.53
CA CYS A 121 12.52 10.84 -12.76
C CYS A 121 12.47 9.92 -11.54
N ARG A 122 12.51 10.52 -10.34
CA ARG A 122 12.38 9.79 -9.08
C ARG A 122 10.91 9.71 -8.67
N ILE A 123 10.45 8.51 -8.35
CA ILE A 123 9.12 8.23 -7.80
C ILE A 123 9.32 7.79 -6.35
N PRO A 124 8.70 8.47 -5.37
CA PRO A 124 8.76 8.04 -3.97
C PRO A 124 8.36 6.57 -3.83
N CYS A 125 9.14 5.79 -3.09
CA CYS A 125 8.81 4.40 -2.83
C CYS A 125 8.92 4.05 -1.35
N VAL A 126 8.11 3.08 -0.95
CA VAL A 126 8.11 2.40 0.33
C VAL A 126 8.54 0.97 0.08
N ARG A 127 9.58 0.54 0.81
CA ARG A 127 9.99 -0.86 0.88
C ARG A 127 9.45 -1.45 2.17
N LEU A 128 8.44 -2.30 2.07
CA LEU A 128 7.67 -2.73 3.24
C LEU A 128 8.55 -3.52 4.24
N TRP A 129 9.46 -4.35 3.74
CA TRP A 129 10.44 -5.11 4.53
C TRP A 129 11.50 -4.24 5.24
N GLN A 130 11.55 -2.95 4.96
CA GLN A 130 12.40 -2.00 5.69
C GLN A 130 11.64 -1.26 6.81
N GLN A 131 10.31 -1.30 6.78
CA GLN A 131 9.48 -0.73 7.84
C GLN A 131 9.52 -1.62 9.07
N ASP A 132 9.37 -1.03 10.25
CA ASP A 132 9.44 -1.77 11.51
C ASP A 132 8.07 -2.32 11.91
N ALA A 133 7.95 -3.65 12.04
CA ALA A 133 6.68 -4.31 12.33
C ALA A 133 6.12 -3.89 13.71
N THR A 134 6.99 -3.80 14.71
CA THR A 134 6.63 -3.40 16.08
C THR A 134 6.15 -1.95 16.11
N ALA A 135 6.87 -1.05 15.44
CA ALA A 135 6.47 0.34 15.35
C ALA A 135 5.12 0.50 14.61
N ALA A 136 4.89 -0.28 13.55
CA ALA A 136 3.61 -0.27 12.82
C ALA A 136 2.44 -0.68 13.72
N LEU A 137 2.60 -1.74 14.51
CA LEU A 137 1.61 -2.18 15.50
C LEU A 137 1.38 -1.12 16.59
N ALA A 138 2.45 -0.47 17.06
CA ALA A 138 2.36 0.58 18.08
C ALA A 138 1.57 1.82 17.61
N THR A 139 1.35 2.00 16.30
CA THR A 139 0.47 3.07 15.80
C THR A 139 -1.01 2.85 16.14
N ASN A 140 -1.38 1.63 16.58
CA ASN A 140 -2.74 1.26 16.92
C ASN A 140 -3.71 1.50 15.74
N ARG A 141 -3.27 1.20 14.52
CA ARG A 141 -4.02 1.35 13.27
C ARG A 141 -4.19 0.00 12.60
N PRO A 142 -5.40 -0.59 12.56
CA PRO A 142 -5.63 -1.91 11.98
C PRO A 142 -5.11 -2.06 10.56
N GLY A 143 -5.28 -1.05 9.70
CA GLY A 143 -4.80 -1.08 8.31
C GLY A 143 -3.28 -1.13 8.17
N MET A 144 -2.53 -0.55 9.12
CA MET A 144 -1.08 -0.72 9.17
C MET A 144 -0.67 -2.06 9.76
N ALA A 145 -1.38 -2.53 10.79
CA ALA A 145 -1.06 -3.77 11.47
C ALA A 145 -1.21 -5.00 10.56
N VAL A 146 -2.18 -5.02 9.64
CA VAL A 146 -2.33 -6.13 8.69
C VAL A 146 -1.16 -6.27 7.72
N LEU A 147 -0.37 -5.21 7.53
CA LEU A 147 0.84 -5.23 6.69
C LEU A 147 2.08 -5.70 7.47
N SER A 148 2.00 -5.80 8.80
CA SER A 148 3.14 -6.15 9.67
C SER A 148 3.84 -7.47 9.31
N PRO A 149 3.20 -8.54 8.78
CA PRO A 149 3.93 -9.75 8.42
C PRO A 149 5.00 -9.57 7.34
N LEU A 150 4.88 -8.51 6.52
CA LEU A 150 5.82 -8.18 5.45
C LEU A 150 6.91 -7.19 5.87
N MET A 151 6.90 -6.78 7.14
CA MET A 151 7.80 -5.76 7.68
C MET A 151 9.02 -6.37 8.39
N ARG A 152 10.03 -5.53 8.61
CA ARG A 152 11.24 -5.89 9.35
C ARG A 152 10.88 -6.27 10.79
N GLY A 153 11.45 -7.39 11.24
CA GLY A 153 11.29 -7.85 12.62
C GLY A 153 9.93 -8.50 12.90
N ALA A 154 9.14 -8.77 11.86
CA ALA A 154 7.88 -9.49 12.02
C ALA A 154 8.09 -10.89 12.61
N THR A 155 7.21 -11.25 13.55
CA THR A 155 7.19 -12.57 14.20
C THR A 155 5.76 -13.07 14.27
N ARG A 156 5.58 -14.35 14.61
CA ARG A 156 4.24 -14.93 14.80
C ARG A 156 3.45 -14.19 15.88
N GLU A 157 4.10 -13.83 16.97
CA GLU A 157 3.49 -13.12 18.10
C GLU A 157 2.98 -11.75 17.67
N LEU A 158 3.71 -11.06 16.78
CA LEU A 158 3.25 -9.80 16.19
C LEU A 158 2.06 -10.00 15.25
N VAL A 159 2.00 -11.11 14.51
CA VAL A 159 0.82 -11.46 13.69
C VAL A 159 -0.41 -11.70 14.57
N GLU A 160 -0.25 -12.44 15.67
CA GLU A 160 -1.34 -12.70 16.63
C GLU A 160 -1.81 -11.39 17.29
N GLN A 161 -0.89 -10.48 17.63
CA GLN A 161 -1.22 -9.13 18.11
C GLN A 161 -1.96 -8.30 17.06
N ALA A 162 -1.54 -8.35 15.80
CA ALA A 162 -2.21 -7.66 14.69
C ALA A 162 -3.65 -8.19 14.51
N ALA A 163 -3.84 -9.50 14.60
CA ALA A 163 -5.16 -10.11 14.53
C ALA A 163 -6.07 -9.62 15.66
N ARG A 164 -5.60 -9.62 16.92
CA ARG A 164 -6.37 -9.08 18.06
C ARG A 164 -6.72 -7.60 17.86
N LEU A 165 -5.76 -6.79 17.43
CA LEU A 165 -6.01 -5.38 17.13
C LEU A 165 -7.14 -5.20 16.10
N VAL A 166 -7.13 -6.01 15.04
CA VAL A 166 -8.20 -5.98 14.03
C VAL A 166 -9.55 -6.39 14.64
N MET A 167 -9.60 -7.44 15.46
CA MET A 167 -10.84 -7.90 16.09
C MET A 167 -11.41 -6.89 17.10
N GLU A 168 -10.55 -6.20 17.84
CA GLU A 168 -10.96 -5.22 18.86
C GLU A 168 -11.37 -3.87 18.27
N GLN A 169 -10.76 -3.44 17.15
CA GLN A 169 -10.88 -2.06 16.66
C GLN A 169 -11.59 -1.93 15.30
N THR A 170 -12.12 -3.04 14.76
CA THR A 170 -12.82 -3.02 13.49
C THR A 170 -14.21 -3.65 13.59
N ALA A 171 -15.21 -3.01 12.99
CA ALA A 171 -16.56 -3.56 12.91
C ALA A 171 -16.61 -4.87 12.11
N LEU A 172 -17.49 -5.79 12.51
CA LEU A 172 -17.62 -7.15 11.96
C LEU A 172 -17.55 -7.25 10.43
N PRO A 173 -18.22 -6.40 9.63
CA PRO A 173 -18.15 -6.52 8.17
C PRO A 173 -16.74 -6.31 7.60
N GLN A 174 -15.97 -5.39 8.20
CA GLN A 174 -14.62 -5.05 7.75
C GLN A 174 -13.55 -5.97 8.38
N GLN A 175 -13.88 -6.57 9.54
CA GLN A 175 -12.96 -7.42 10.29
C GLN A 175 -12.56 -8.66 9.49
N SER A 176 -13.53 -9.35 8.87
CA SER A 176 -13.27 -10.53 8.05
C SER A 176 -12.34 -10.21 6.88
N ASP A 177 -12.52 -9.06 6.25
CA ASP A 177 -11.67 -8.61 5.13
C ASP A 177 -10.24 -8.34 5.58
N LEU A 178 -10.07 -7.58 6.67
CA LEU A 178 -8.74 -7.26 7.21
C LEU A 178 -8.01 -8.52 7.72
N LEU A 179 -8.71 -9.44 8.38
CA LEU A 179 -8.13 -10.71 8.82
C LEU A 179 -7.75 -11.60 7.63
N SER A 180 -8.51 -11.56 6.53
CA SER A 180 -8.15 -12.26 5.30
C SER A 180 -6.86 -11.69 4.70
N VAL A 181 -6.71 -10.36 4.67
CA VAL A 181 -5.47 -9.69 4.22
C VAL A 181 -4.29 -10.10 5.10
N LEU A 182 -4.45 -10.03 6.43
CA LEU A 182 -3.42 -10.42 7.39
C LEU A 182 -3.01 -11.89 7.21
N GLY A 183 -3.98 -12.79 7.06
CA GLY A 183 -3.75 -14.22 6.90
C GLY A 183 -2.95 -14.55 5.64
N VAL A 184 -3.23 -13.87 4.52
CA VAL A 184 -2.45 -14.01 3.27
C VAL A 184 -1.00 -13.62 3.49
N PHE A 185 -0.74 -12.50 4.17
CA PHE A 185 0.64 -12.04 4.41
C PHE A 185 1.37 -12.82 5.49
N ALA A 186 0.64 -13.44 6.42
CA ALA A 186 1.19 -14.25 7.49
C ALA A 186 1.62 -15.66 7.07
N GLU A 187 1.26 -16.11 5.86
CA GLU A 187 1.55 -17.47 5.36
C GLU A 187 3.02 -17.92 5.58
N PRO A 188 4.05 -17.07 5.36
CA PRO A 188 5.44 -17.47 5.59
C PRO A 188 5.79 -17.76 7.06
N MET A 189 4.99 -17.28 8.01
CA MET A 189 5.25 -17.36 9.46
C MET A 189 4.31 -18.33 10.19
N MET A 190 3.13 -18.53 9.62
CA MET A 190 2.05 -19.30 10.21
C MET A 190 1.19 -19.92 9.11
N THR A 191 0.92 -21.22 9.24
CA THR A 191 0.03 -21.92 8.32
C THR A 191 -1.39 -21.34 8.40
N TYR A 192 -2.10 -21.36 7.26
CA TYR A 192 -3.49 -20.91 7.18
C TYR A 192 -4.39 -21.57 8.24
N GLU A 193 -4.27 -22.88 8.43
CA GLU A 193 -5.05 -23.62 9.44
C GLU A 193 -4.82 -23.10 10.86
N ARG A 194 -3.58 -22.75 11.19
CA ARG A 194 -3.24 -22.20 12.51
C ARG A 194 -3.79 -20.79 12.68
N PHE A 195 -3.69 -19.95 11.64
CA PHE A 195 -4.28 -18.61 11.65
C PHE A 195 -5.81 -18.66 11.83
N VAL A 196 -6.51 -19.51 11.08
CA VAL A 196 -7.96 -19.69 11.19
C VAL A 196 -8.35 -20.19 12.58
N ARG A 197 -7.59 -21.16 13.14
CA ARG A 197 -7.82 -21.64 14.51
C ARG A 197 -7.59 -20.56 15.57
N PHE A 198 -6.68 -19.64 15.35
CA PHE A 198 -6.44 -18.52 16.26
C PHE A 198 -7.63 -17.55 16.23
N VAL A 199 -8.00 -17.10 15.03
CA VAL A 199 -9.09 -16.14 14.81
C VAL A 199 -10.46 -16.69 15.25
N GLY A 200 -10.72 -17.98 15.05
CA GLY A 200 -12.01 -18.59 15.38
C GLY A 200 -12.19 -19.05 16.83
N LYS A 201 -11.23 -18.78 17.73
CA LYS A 201 -11.27 -19.21 19.14
C LYS A 201 -11.63 -18.09 20.13
N GLU A 202 -11.69 -16.85 19.67
CA GLU A 202 -12.21 -15.70 20.43
C GLU A 202 -13.66 -15.42 20.03
#